data_AF-A0A6J0KR56-F1
#
_entry.id   AF-A0A6J0KR56-F1
#
_cell.length_a   1.000
_cell.length_b   1.000
_cell.length_c   1.000
_cell.angle_alpha   90.00
_cell.angle_beta   90.00
_cell.angle_gamma   90.00
#
_symmetry.space_group_name_H-M   'P 1'
#
loop_
_entity.id
_entity.type
_entity.pdbx_description
1 polymer ?
#
loop_
_entity_poly.entity_id
_entity_poly.type
_entity_poly.pdbx_seq_one_letter_code
_entity_poly.pdbx_strand_id
1 'polypeptide(L)'
;MDHKIFSYWFITHLAILSLLFNDVVPSFPPGYNDGPKNGYNNGYNSGYNNGYNNGHGSRGYGIISNLDYRFYDRSCPRLQMMVKSGVWRAFKDDSRIAASLLRLHFHDCFVNGCDGSILLDDSEDFKGEKNALPNRNSVRGFDVIEDIKSDIESACPLTVSCADIVALAAREAVVLTGGPFWPVPLGRRDSLTASEQAANTNLPSPFEPLENITAKFVSLGLDFKDVVVLSGAHTIGFAQCFVFKHRLFNFKGSGQPDPNLAASSDLLSKLTDTCPDVDSSNSNLAALDAASVVKFDNAYYVNLMNNVGLLDSDQILMSDSNAAALVKSYSANPYLFSRDFAVSMVKMGNIGVMTGSDGVIRAKCGFPG
;
A
#
# COMPACT_ATOMS: atom_id res chain seq x y z
N MET A 1 1.31 -50.84 -35.69
CA MET A 1 2.77 -50.85 -35.42
C MET A 1 3.04 -49.76 -34.39
N ASP A 2 2.48 -49.84 -33.18
CA ASP A 2 2.67 -50.83 -32.10
C ASP A 2 3.88 -50.45 -31.23
N HIS A 3 3.70 -50.05 -29.96
CA HIS A 3 3.21 -50.82 -28.80
C HIS A 3 4.18 -51.90 -28.30
N LYS A 4 4.96 -51.57 -27.26
CA LYS A 4 4.80 -52.05 -25.85
C LYS A 4 5.86 -51.34 -24.97
N ILE A 5 5.58 -50.79 -23.78
CA ILE A 5 4.82 -51.27 -22.60
C ILE A 5 5.55 -52.38 -21.85
N PHE A 6 6.13 -52.05 -20.70
CA PHE A 6 5.91 -52.65 -19.36
C PHE A 6 6.36 -51.56 -18.33
N SER A 7 5.61 -51.06 -17.33
CA SER A 7 4.63 -51.60 -16.35
C SER A 7 5.28 -52.07 -15.03
N TYR A 8 4.68 -51.96 -13.83
CA TYR A 8 3.64 -51.08 -13.23
C TYR A 8 3.47 -51.43 -11.71
N TRP A 9 2.62 -50.70 -10.96
CA TRP A 9 2.11 -50.91 -9.56
C TRP A 9 2.95 -50.27 -8.43
N PHE A 10 2.40 -49.73 -7.31
CA PHE A 10 1.08 -49.74 -6.62
C PHE A 10 0.75 -48.29 -6.08
N ILE A 11 -0.45 -47.74 -5.76
CA ILE A 11 -1.88 -48.16 -5.59
C ILE A 11 -2.18 -48.87 -4.23
N THR A 12 -3.14 -48.51 -3.34
CA THR A 12 -4.31 -47.57 -3.27
C THR A 12 -4.29 -46.80 -1.91
N HIS A 13 -5.07 -45.74 -1.61
CA HIS A 13 -6.54 -45.56 -1.41
C HIS A 13 -6.89 -44.06 -1.61
N LEU A 14 -8.01 -43.56 -2.16
CA LEU A 14 -9.47 -43.72 -1.90
C LEU A 14 -9.96 -43.34 -0.47
N ALA A 15 -11.17 -42.79 -0.25
CA ALA A 15 -12.06 -41.84 -0.96
C ALA A 15 -13.39 -41.71 -0.15
N ILE A 16 -14.34 -40.88 -0.64
CA ILE A 16 -15.78 -40.84 -0.28
C ILE A 16 -16.13 -40.19 1.07
N LEU A 17 -16.61 -38.94 1.02
CA LEU A 17 -18.02 -38.66 1.31
C LEU A 17 -18.47 -37.37 0.59
N SER A 18 -19.65 -37.38 -0.01
CA SER A 18 -20.34 -36.19 -0.51
C SER A 18 -21.86 -36.42 -0.51
N LEU A 19 -22.63 -35.33 -0.51
CA LEU A 19 -24.09 -35.28 -0.48
C LEU A 19 -24.76 -35.84 0.79
N LEU A 20 -24.98 -34.96 1.77
CA LEU A 20 -26.34 -34.59 2.23
C LEU A 20 -26.23 -33.43 3.23
N PHE A 21 -26.68 -32.23 2.83
CA PHE A 21 -27.52 -31.30 3.59
C PHE A 21 -27.80 -30.03 2.76
N ASN A 22 -28.92 -29.38 3.04
CA ASN A 22 -29.49 -28.32 2.20
C ASN A 22 -28.97 -26.92 2.51
N ASP A 23 -29.42 -25.97 1.71
CA ASP A 23 -29.33 -24.51 1.83
C ASP A 23 -29.21 -23.96 3.26
N VAL A 24 -28.01 -23.52 3.64
CA VAL A 24 -27.81 -22.53 4.70
C VAL A 24 -26.82 -21.46 4.22
N VAL A 25 -27.35 -20.32 3.82
CA VAL A 25 -26.57 -19.08 3.69
C VAL A 25 -26.05 -18.71 5.08
N PRO A 26 -24.77 -18.29 5.24
CA PRO A 26 -24.31 -17.70 6.49
C PRO A 26 -25.00 -16.35 6.74
N SER A 27 -26.17 -16.39 7.38
CA SER A 27 -26.82 -15.20 7.89
C SER A 27 -25.98 -14.61 9.02
N PHE A 28 -25.59 -13.34 8.87
CA PHE A 28 -25.05 -12.58 9.99
C PHE A 28 -26.11 -12.55 11.12
N PRO A 29 -25.72 -12.79 12.39
CA PRO A 29 -26.66 -12.84 13.49
C PRO A 29 -27.34 -11.47 13.68
N PRO A 30 -28.69 -11.38 13.60
CA PRO A 30 -29.39 -10.12 13.73
C PRO A 30 -29.59 -9.73 15.20
N GLY A 31 -29.33 -8.46 15.52
CA GLY A 31 -29.85 -7.80 16.73
C GLY A 31 -29.04 -8.00 18.01
N TYR A 32 -28.31 -6.95 18.41
CA TYR A 32 -27.99 -6.71 19.81
C TYR A 32 -28.96 -5.63 20.33
N ASN A 33 -30.18 -6.03 20.68
CA ASN A 33 -31.26 -5.13 21.14
C ASN A 33 -31.41 -5.14 22.66
N ASP A 34 -31.62 -3.94 23.21
CA ASP A 34 -32.26 -3.60 24.49
C ASP A 34 -32.14 -4.55 25.70
N GLY A 35 -31.41 -4.09 26.72
CA GLY A 35 -31.61 -4.52 28.10
C GLY A 35 -30.87 -3.65 29.13
N PRO A 36 -31.49 -3.24 30.26
CA PRO A 36 -32.92 -3.16 30.59
C PRO A 36 -33.41 -1.70 30.79
N LYS A 37 -34.68 -1.43 30.49
CA LYS A 37 -35.35 -0.19 30.93
C LYS A 37 -35.72 -0.30 32.42
N ASN A 38 -34.85 0.19 33.30
CA ASN A 38 -35.20 0.55 34.68
C ASN A 38 -34.67 1.96 34.96
N GLY A 39 -35.58 2.91 35.15
CA GLY A 39 -35.23 4.31 35.32
C GLY A 39 -34.89 4.65 36.78
N TYR A 40 -33.70 5.18 37.02
CA TYR A 40 -33.44 6.06 38.15
C TYR A 40 -33.03 7.44 37.62
N ASN A 41 -33.95 8.40 37.78
CA ASN A 41 -33.74 9.78 37.40
C ASN A 41 -32.97 10.50 38.52
N ASN A 42 -31.72 10.88 38.24
CA ASN A 42 -31.00 11.92 38.98
C ASN A 42 -29.88 12.45 38.09
N GLY A 43 -30.05 13.66 37.56
CA GLY A 43 -29.05 14.30 36.72
C GLY A 43 -28.06 15.15 37.52
N TYR A 44 -26.84 15.27 37.02
CA TYR A 44 -25.99 16.43 37.28
C TYR A 44 -25.38 16.92 35.97
N ASN A 45 -25.76 18.14 35.58
CA ASN A 45 -25.08 18.87 34.53
C ASN A 45 -23.85 19.57 35.13
N SER A 46 -22.65 19.20 34.70
CA SER A 46 -21.44 19.98 34.95
C SER A 46 -20.45 19.75 33.83
N GLY A 47 -20.32 20.73 32.94
CA GLY A 47 -19.18 20.81 32.03
C GLY A 47 -18.03 21.53 32.73
N TYR A 48 -16.81 21.00 32.59
CA TYR A 48 -15.59 21.77 32.86
C TYR A 48 -14.71 21.79 31.62
N ASN A 49 -14.88 22.86 30.83
CA ASN A 49 -13.91 23.29 29.85
C ASN A 49 -12.70 23.87 30.60
N ASN A 50 -11.47 23.46 30.24
CA ASN A 50 -10.27 24.07 30.82
C ASN A 50 -9.11 24.03 29.82
N GLY A 51 -9.07 25.00 28.91
CA GLY A 51 -7.94 25.23 28.02
C GLY A 51 -6.94 26.22 28.62
N TYR A 52 -5.66 25.90 28.53
CA TYR A 52 -4.59 26.90 28.64
C TYR A 52 -3.98 27.13 27.26
N ASN A 53 -4.14 28.34 26.76
CA ASN A 53 -3.64 28.78 25.47
C ASN A 53 -2.93 30.12 25.69
N ASN A 54 -1.71 30.28 25.15
CA ASN A 54 -1.18 31.56 24.66
C ASN A 54 0.24 31.41 24.11
N GLY A 55 0.37 31.51 22.79
CA GLY A 55 1.60 31.76 22.05
C GLY A 55 1.21 32.28 20.67
N HIS A 56 1.43 33.57 20.39
CA HIS A 56 0.88 34.19 19.18
C HIS A 56 1.59 33.74 17.90
N GLY A 57 0.83 33.23 16.94
CA GLY A 57 1.25 32.93 15.57
C GLY A 57 0.07 33.04 14.60
N SER A 58 0.27 33.74 13.49
CA SER A 58 -0.76 34.23 12.56
C SER A 58 -1.80 33.21 12.04
N ARG A 59 -3.01 33.72 11.84
CA ARG A 59 -4.19 33.06 11.24
C ARG A 59 -3.88 32.21 9.99
N GLY A 60 -4.33 30.96 10.01
CA GLY A 60 -4.69 30.18 8.82
C GLY A 60 -6.12 29.64 8.98
N TYR A 61 -6.94 29.69 7.93
CA TYR A 61 -8.29 29.11 7.94
C TYR A 61 -8.22 27.61 7.65
N GLY A 62 -8.21 26.78 8.70
CA GLY A 62 -8.37 25.33 8.55
C GLY A 62 -9.83 24.98 8.29
N ILE A 63 -10.16 24.63 7.04
CA ILE A 63 -11.47 24.07 6.68
C ILE A 63 -11.53 22.60 7.11
N ILE A 64 -12.73 22.12 7.43
CA ILE A 64 -12.97 20.83 8.11
C ILE A 64 -12.64 19.65 7.18
N SER A 65 -11.75 18.75 7.62
CA SER A 65 -11.44 17.48 6.94
C SER A 65 -12.59 16.46 7.09
N ASN A 66 -13.65 16.63 6.30
CA ASN A 66 -14.87 15.81 6.31
C ASN A 66 -14.71 14.45 5.59
N LEU A 67 -13.72 13.65 6.02
CA LEU A 67 -13.72 12.21 5.73
C LEU A 67 -14.46 11.46 6.86
N ASP A 68 -15.40 10.58 6.52
CA ASP A 68 -16.11 9.68 7.47
C ASP A 68 -15.89 8.22 7.06
N TYR A 69 -15.64 7.34 8.02
CA TYR A 69 -15.57 5.89 7.82
C TYR A 69 -16.86 5.30 7.23
N ARG A 70 -17.97 6.02 7.34
CA ARG A 70 -19.33 5.63 6.91
C ARG A 70 -19.87 6.46 5.75
N PHE A 71 -19.03 7.24 5.07
CA PHE A 71 -19.43 8.17 4.01
C PHE A 71 -20.35 7.53 2.94
N TYR A 72 -20.09 6.26 2.62
CA TYR A 72 -20.83 5.49 1.62
C TYR A 72 -21.87 4.49 2.17
N ASP A 73 -22.09 4.42 3.49
CA ASP A 73 -22.99 3.44 4.13
C ASP A 73 -24.44 3.50 3.63
N ARG A 74 -24.87 4.65 3.09
CA ARG A 74 -26.22 4.86 2.54
C ARG A 74 -26.26 4.93 1.01
N SER A 75 -25.23 5.51 0.40
CA SER A 75 -25.18 5.79 -1.04
C SER A 75 -24.55 4.66 -1.86
N CYS A 76 -23.61 3.90 -1.28
CA CYS A 76 -23.07 2.68 -1.87
C CYS A 76 -22.77 1.61 -0.80
N PRO A 77 -23.79 1.04 -0.13
CA PRO A 77 -23.63 0.14 1.02
C PRO A 77 -22.82 -1.15 0.75
N ARG A 78 -22.57 -1.49 -0.52
CA ARG A 78 -21.77 -2.66 -0.92
C ARG A 78 -20.33 -2.32 -1.35
N LEU A 79 -19.92 -1.05 -1.32
CA LEU A 79 -18.60 -0.59 -1.78
C LEU A 79 -17.43 -1.43 -1.25
N GLN A 80 -17.34 -1.59 0.09
CA GLN A 80 -16.28 -2.36 0.76
C GLN A 80 -16.18 -3.80 0.22
N MET A 81 -17.32 -4.43 -0.09
CA MET A 81 -17.42 -5.78 -0.66
C MET A 81 -17.00 -5.82 -2.13
N MET A 82 -17.37 -4.81 -2.94
CA MET A 82 -16.99 -4.74 -4.35
C MET A 82 -15.48 -4.58 -4.51
N VAL A 83 -14.86 -3.62 -3.83
CA VAL A 83 -13.40 -3.41 -3.86
C VAL A 83 -12.66 -4.69 -3.42
N LYS A 84 -13.06 -5.29 -2.29
CA LYS A 84 -12.49 -6.56 -1.83
C LYS A 84 -12.60 -7.68 -2.87
N SER A 85 -13.75 -7.79 -3.55
CA SER A 85 -13.96 -8.83 -4.55
C SER A 85 -13.11 -8.62 -5.81
N GLY A 86 -12.94 -7.38 -6.27
CA GLY A 86 -12.07 -7.07 -7.40
C GLY A 86 -10.58 -7.23 -7.09
N VAL A 87 -10.11 -6.76 -5.92
CA VAL A 87 -8.73 -6.99 -5.49
C VAL A 87 -8.43 -8.48 -5.31
N TRP A 88 -9.36 -9.26 -4.73
CA TRP A 88 -9.19 -10.71 -4.60
C TRP A 88 -9.20 -11.43 -5.96
N ARG A 89 -10.05 -11.00 -6.91
CA ARG A 89 -10.07 -11.49 -8.31
C ARG A 89 -8.71 -11.28 -8.95
N ALA A 90 -8.19 -10.06 -8.94
CA ALA A 90 -6.88 -9.74 -9.50
C ALA A 90 -5.73 -10.46 -8.78
N PHE A 91 -5.77 -10.58 -7.46
CA PHE A 91 -4.72 -11.24 -6.66
C PHE A 91 -4.62 -12.75 -6.91
N LYS A 92 -5.74 -13.38 -7.23
CA LYS A 92 -5.78 -14.79 -7.62
C LYS A 92 -5.03 -15.05 -8.93
N ASP A 93 -5.10 -14.11 -9.87
CA ASP A 93 -4.48 -14.22 -11.19
C ASP A 93 -3.04 -13.66 -11.20
N ASP A 94 -2.74 -12.64 -10.39
CA ASP A 94 -1.39 -12.16 -10.06
C ASP A 94 -1.25 -11.68 -8.61
N SER A 95 -0.57 -12.46 -7.77
CA SER A 95 -0.29 -12.09 -6.36
C SER A 95 0.52 -10.81 -6.18
N ARG A 96 1.32 -10.37 -7.18
CA ARG A 96 2.08 -9.10 -7.11
C ARG A 96 1.16 -7.88 -7.11
N ILE A 97 -0.11 -8.01 -7.49
CA ILE A 97 -1.06 -6.89 -7.47
C ILE A 97 -1.22 -6.27 -6.08
N ALA A 98 -1.08 -7.04 -4.99
CA ALA A 98 -1.21 -6.52 -3.65
C ALA A 98 -0.16 -5.44 -3.33
N ALA A 99 1.12 -5.75 -3.55
CA ALA A 99 2.21 -4.78 -3.43
C ALA A 99 2.06 -3.63 -4.43
N SER A 100 1.49 -3.90 -5.61
CA SER A 100 1.27 -2.89 -6.66
C SER A 100 0.23 -1.85 -6.25
N LEU A 101 -0.91 -2.27 -5.69
CA LEU A 101 -2.00 -1.41 -5.24
C LEU A 101 -1.62 -0.61 -3.99
N LEU A 102 -0.88 -1.24 -3.06
CA LEU A 102 -0.29 -0.54 -1.91
C LEU A 102 0.64 0.60 -2.37
N ARG A 103 1.53 0.30 -3.33
CA ARG A 103 2.43 1.29 -3.91
C ARG A 103 1.68 2.36 -4.71
N LEU A 104 0.63 2.01 -5.44
CA LEU A 104 -0.21 2.97 -6.18
C LEU A 104 -0.82 4.02 -5.23
N HIS A 105 -1.32 3.62 -4.05
CA HIS A 105 -1.84 4.55 -3.05
C HIS A 105 -0.76 5.42 -2.39
N PHE A 106 0.43 4.87 -2.13
CA PHE A 106 1.57 5.67 -1.67
C PHE A 106 1.98 6.73 -2.70
N HIS A 107 2.04 6.35 -3.98
CA HIS A 107 2.41 7.28 -5.06
C HIS A 107 1.34 8.34 -5.33
N ASP A 108 0.05 8.00 -5.20
CA ASP A 108 -1.08 8.95 -5.23
C ASP A 108 -0.90 10.02 -4.14
N CYS A 109 -0.90 9.60 -2.86
CA CYS A 109 -0.85 10.51 -1.72
C CYS A 109 0.41 11.40 -1.63
N PHE A 110 1.50 11.05 -2.31
CA PHE A 110 2.74 11.84 -2.34
C PHE A 110 2.80 12.89 -3.46
N VAL A 111 1.81 12.93 -4.36
CA VAL A 111 1.76 13.87 -5.48
C VAL A 111 0.46 14.68 -5.41
N ASN A 112 0.57 15.91 -4.89
CA ASN A 112 -0.53 16.85 -4.59
C ASN A 112 -1.50 16.40 -3.47
N GLY A 113 -1.82 15.11 -3.37
CA GLY A 113 -2.64 14.53 -2.31
C GLY A 113 -3.26 13.20 -2.74
N CYS A 114 -4.01 12.55 -1.84
CA CYS A 114 -4.77 11.36 -2.19
C CYS A 114 -6.03 11.76 -3.00
N ASP A 115 -5.85 12.17 -4.24
CA ASP A 115 -6.88 12.73 -5.13
C ASP A 115 -7.07 11.90 -6.43
N GLY A 116 -6.36 10.78 -6.56
CA GLY A 116 -6.43 9.91 -7.73
C GLY A 116 -5.83 10.52 -9.00
N SER A 117 -5.05 11.61 -8.92
CA SER A 117 -4.37 12.24 -10.07
C SER A 117 -3.47 11.26 -10.81
N ILE A 118 -2.78 10.37 -10.10
CA ILE A 118 -1.93 9.31 -10.69
C ILE A 118 -2.67 8.35 -11.64
N LEU A 119 -4.00 8.27 -11.52
CA LEU A 119 -4.84 7.42 -12.36
C LEU A 119 -5.13 8.05 -13.73
N LEU A 120 -4.94 9.37 -13.90
CA LEU A 120 -5.20 10.07 -15.16
C LEU A 120 -4.19 9.67 -16.24
N ASP A 121 -4.69 9.51 -17.46
CA ASP A 121 -3.88 9.42 -18.67
C ASP A 121 -3.46 10.81 -19.17
N ASP A 122 -2.57 10.85 -20.16
CA ASP A 122 -2.18 12.08 -20.86
C ASP A 122 -3.39 12.77 -21.52
N SER A 123 -3.45 14.10 -21.44
CA SER A 123 -4.43 14.92 -22.13
C SER A 123 -3.76 15.96 -23.04
N GLU A 124 -4.56 16.84 -23.66
CA GLU A 124 -4.03 18.02 -24.38
C GLU A 124 -3.51 19.10 -23.40
N ASP A 125 -4.07 19.17 -22.19
CA ASP A 125 -3.78 20.20 -21.18
C ASP A 125 -2.63 19.81 -20.21
N PHE A 126 -2.42 18.51 -19.93
CA PHE A 126 -1.44 18.05 -18.95
C PHE A 126 -0.80 16.69 -19.29
N LYS A 127 0.33 16.41 -18.62
CA LYS A 127 1.02 15.10 -18.66
C LYS A 127 0.72 14.26 -17.44
N GLY A 128 0.20 13.07 -17.69
CA GLY A 128 -0.22 12.10 -16.69
C GLY A 128 0.99 11.54 -15.94
N GLU A 129 0.86 11.38 -14.63
CA GLU A 129 1.98 10.99 -13.77
C GLU A 129 2.50 9.58 -14.05
N LYS A 130 1.74 8.75 -14.78
CA LYS A 130 2.16 7.46 -15.33
C LYS A 130 3.47 7.55 -16.15
N ASN A 131 3.76 8.72 -16.73
CA ASN A 131 4.97 8.97 -17.52
C ASN A 131 6.21 9.35 -16.69
N ALA A 132 6.04 9.74 -15.42
CA ALA A 132 7.13 10.17 -14.54
C ALA A 132 8.13 9.04 -14.28
N LEU A 133 9.41 9.37 -14.09
CA LEU A 133 10.51 8.43 -13.88
C LEU A 133 10.26 7.37 -12.77
N PRO A 134 9.70 7.70 -11.58
CA PRO A 134 9.38 6.68 -10.57
C PRO A 134 8.16 5.80 -10.91
N ASN A 135 7.33 6.20 -11.87
CA ASN A 135 6.05 5.58 -12.21
C ASN A 135 6.11 4.75 -13.49
N ARG A 136 6.75 5.28 -14.54
CA ARG A 136 6.82 4.69 -15.88
C ARG A 136 7.48 3.32 -15.86
N ASN A 137 6.81 2.33 -16.45
CA ASN A 137 7.23 0.92 -16.44
C ASN A 137 7.47 0.36 -15.02
N SER A 138 6.79 0.89 -14.00
CA SER A 138 7.13 0.64 -12.59
C SER A 138 5.90 0.55 -11.66
N VAL A 139 4.99 1.52 -11.71
CA VAL A 139 3.67 1.47 -11.06
C VAL A 139 2.68 0.75 -11.99
N ARG A 140 1.73 -0.02 -11.41
CA ARG A 140 0.76 -0.86 -12.13
C ARG A 140 -0.46 -1.16 -11.28
N GLY A 141 -1.51 -1.74 -11.87
CA GLY A 141 -2.80 -1.98 -11.23
C GLY A 141 -3.87 -0.93 -11.56
N PHE A 142 -3.58 -0.02 -12.49
CA PHE A 142 -4.55 0.95 -13.02
C PHE A 142 -5.77 0.26 -13.64
N ASP A 143 -5.52 -0.84 -14.36
CA ASP A 143 -6.47 -1.80 -14.89
C ASP A 143 -7.41 -2.35 -13.81
N VAL A 144 -6.85 -2.77 -12.68
CA VAL A 144 -7.62 -3.33 -11.55
C VAL A 144 -8.47 -2.26 -10.85
N ILE A 145 -7.99 -1.01 -10.79
CA ILE A 145 -8.78 0.13 -10.29
C ILE A 145 -9.93 0.47 -11.25
N GLU A 146 -9.70 0.47 -12.56
CA GLU A 146 -10.73 0.75 -13.57
C GLU A 146 -11.80 -0.36 -13.63
N ASP A 147 -11.41 -1.64 -13.50
CA ASP A 147 -12.34 -2.78 -13.38
C ASP A 147 -13.21 -2.66 -12.12
N ILE A 148 -12.59 -2.36 -10.97
CA ILE A 148 -13.32 -2.12 -9.71
C ILE A 148 -14.26 -0.92 -9.83
N LYS A 149 -13.83 0.15 -10.51
CA LYS A 149 -14.64 1.33 -10.79
C LYS A 149 -15.85 0.98 -11.68
N SER A 150 -15.66 0.14 -12.70
CA SER A 150 -16.72 -0.33 -13.59
C SER A 150 -17.77 -1.18 -12.85
N ASP A 151 -17.32 -2.10 -11.99
CA ASP A 151 -18.21 -2.88 -11.09
C ASP A 151 -19.00 -1.96 -10.13
N ILE A 152 -18.37 -0.89 -9.61
CA ILE A 152 -19.00 0.08 -8.70
C ILE A 152 -19.97 1.01 -9.41
N GLU A 153 -19.61 1.62 -10.55
CA GLU A 153 -20.50 2.52 -11.31
C GLU A 153 -21.76 1.79 -11.80
N SER A 154 -21.64 0.50 -12.12
CA SER A 154 -22.78 -0.35 -12.47
C SER A 154 -23.78 -0.56 -11.33
N ALA A 155 -23.38 -0.30 -10.07
CA ALA A 155 -24.21 -0.49 -8.87
C ALA A 155 -24.53 0.83 -8.12
N CYS A 156 -23.66 1.83 -8.25
CA CYS A 156 -23.67 3.10 -7.52
C CYS A 156 -23.19 4.26 -8.43
N PRO A 157 -23.93 4.63 -9.51
CA PRO A 157 -23.46 5.58 -10.51
C PRO A 157 -23.03 6.94 -9.91
N LEU A 158 -21.91 7.49 -10.41
CA LEU A 158 -21.32 8.79 -10.06
C LEU A 158 -21.22 9.06 -8.56
N THR A 159 -21.09 8.00 -7.75
CA THR A 159 -21.14 8.09 -6.28
C THR A 159 -19.74 8.04 -5.65
N VAL A 160 -18.89 7.12 -6.08
CA VAL A 160 -17.62 6.80 -5.40
C VAL A 160 -16.42 7.30 -6.20
N SER A 161 -15.53 8.07 -5.57
CA SER A 161 -14.32 8.59 -6.21
C SER A 161 -13.31 7.47 -6.49
N CYS A 162 -12.48 7.68 -7.51
CA CYS A 162 -11.36 6.77 -7.77
C CYS A 162 -10.29 6.85 -6.67
N ALA A 163 -10.09 8.03 -6.06
CA ALA A 163 -9.24 8.21 -4.88
C ALA A 163 -9.62 7.29 -3.70
N ASP A 164 -10.92 7.19 -3.37
CA ASP A 164 -11.39 6.29 -2.31
C ASP A 164 -11.30 4.81 -2.70
N ILE A 165 -11.44 4.48 -4.00
CA ILE A 165 -11.22 3.11 -4.49
C ILE A 165 -9.75 2.71 -4.34
N VAL A 166 -8.79 3.59 -4.66
CA VAL A 166 -7.35 3.33 -4.44
C VAL A 166 -7.02 3.12 -2.96
N ALA A 167 -7.53 3.97 -2.08
CA ALA A 167 -7.31 3.86 -0.63
C ALA A 167 -7.88 2.55 -0.05
N LEU A 168 -9.08 2.15 -0.49
CA LEU A 168 -9.69 0.86 -0.11
C LEU A 168 -8.96 -0.34 -0.72
N ALA A 169 -8.50 -0.23 -1.96
CA ALA A 169 -7.81 -1.31 -2.66
C ALA A 169 -6.44 -1.62 -2.02
N ALA A 170 -5.68 -0.59 -1.61
CA ALA A 170 -4.46 -0.74 -0.84
C ALA A 170 -4.68 -1.43 0.52
N ARG A 171 -5.82 -1.14 1.19
CA ARG A 171 -6.19 -1.80 2.46
C ARG A 171 -6.55 -3.26 2.26
N GLU A 172 -7.38 -3.59 1.27
CA GLU A 172 -7.69 -4.99 0.96
C GLU A 172 -6.46 -5.77 0.50
N ALA A 173 -5.56 -5.15 -0.26
CA ALA A 173 -4.29 -5.74 -0.67
C ALA A 173 -3.42 -6.17 0.52
N VAL A 174 -3.25 -5.32 1.53
CA VAL A 174 -2.46 -5.65 2.74
C VAL A 174 -3.16 -6.69 3.62
N VAL A 175 -4.49 -6.65 3.71
CA VAL A 175 -5.25 -7.66 4.47
C VAL A 175 -5.20 -9.03 3.80
N LEU A 176 -5.23 -9.10 2.46
CA LEU A 176 -5.12 -10.37 1.71
C LEU A 176 -3.73 -11.00 1.80
N THR A 177 -2.68 -10.20 2.00
CA THR A 177 -1.30 -10.68 2.22
C THR A 177 -1.00 -11.03 3.69
N GLY A 178 -1.97 -10.91 4.59
CA GLY A 178 -1.86 -11.27 6.00
C GLY A 178 -1.44 -10.12 6.93
N GLY A 179 -1.34 -8.90 6.40
CA GLY A 179 -1.01 -7.70 7.15
C GLY A 179 -2.19 -7.10 7.94
N PRO A 180 -2.00 -5.92 8.56
CA PRO A 180 -3.02 -5.28 9.38
C PRO A 180 -4.24 -4.81 8.58
N PHE A 181 -5.41 -4.89 9.21
CA PHE A 181 -6.57 -4.09 8.82
C PHE A 181 -6.48 -2.70 9.45
N TRP A 182 -6.77 -1.66 8.67
CA TRP A 182 -7.11 -0.33 9.18
C TRP A 182 -8.47 0.14 8.64
N PRO A 183 -9.21 0.94 9.42
CA PRO A 183 -10.38 1.64 8.90
C PRO A 183 -9.90 2.77 7.98
N VAL A 184 -10.47 2.86 6.77
CA VAL A 184 -10.16 3.93 5.82
C VAL A 184 -11.23 5.02 5.98
N PRO A 185 -10.88 6.27 6.34
CA PRO A 185 -11.81 7.40 6.24
C PRO A 185 -12.13 7.64 4.77
N LEU A 186 -13.39 7.87 4.39
CA LEU A 186 -13.85 8.01 3.00
C LEU A 186 -14.57 9.35 2.78
N GLY A 187 -14.74 9.74 1.52
CA GLY A 187 -15.22 11.06 1.11
C GLY A 187 -14.20 11.89 0.32
N ARG A 188 -13.13 11.26 -0.18
CA ARG A 188 -12.16 11.90 -1.10
C ARG A 188 -12.85 12.20 -2.42
N ARG A 189 -12.35 13.21 -3.12
CA ARG A 189 -12.80 13.58 -4.46
C ARG A 189 -11.64 13.56 -5.44
N ASP A 190 -12.00 13.35 -6.70
CA ASP A 190 -11.05 13.14 -7.79
C ASP A 190 -10.50 14.45 -8.32
N SER A 191 -9.19 14.51 -8.56
CA SER A 191 -8.57 15.60 -9.31
C SER A 191 -8.97 15.61 -10.79
N LEU A 192 -8.96 16.80 -11.38
CA LEU A 192 -9.14 17.05 -12.82
C LEU A 192 -7.80 17.11 -13.59
N THR A 193 -6.67 17.12 -12.89
CA THR A 193 -5.33 17.26 -13.48
C THR A 193 -4.30 16.37 -12.77
N ALA A 194 -3.21 16.08 -13.47
CA ALA A 194 -2.04 15.38 -12.95
C ALA A 194 -0.76 16.18 -13.25
N SER A 195 0.34 15.89 -12.55
CA SER A 195 1.61 16.59 -12.70
C SER A 195 2.81 15.64 -12.69
N GLU A 196 3.23 15.22 -13.89
CA GLU A 196 4.48 14.46 -14.09
C GLU A 196 5.70 15.13 -13.41
N GLN A 197 5.77 16.47 -13.44
CA GLN A 197 6.81 17.26 -12.78
C GLN A 197 6.79 17.11 -11.25
N ALA A 198 5.60 17.09 -10.63
CA ALA A 198 5.47 16.88 -9.20
C ALA A 198 5.81 15.43 -8.81
N ALA A 199 5.36 14.43 -9.57
CA ALA A 199 5.75 13.03 -9.37
C ALA A 199 7.28 12.83 -9.49
N ASN A 200 7.93 13.44 -10.47
CA ASN A 200 9.40 13.42 -10.63
C ASN A 200 10.15 14.13 -9.47
N THR A 201 9.48 14.97 -8.67
CA THR A 201 10.11 15.78 -7.61
C THR A 201 9.83 15.25 -6.21
N ASN A 202 8.56 14.95 -5.91
CA ASN A 202 8.07 14.66 -4.56
C ASN A 202 8.29 13.21 -4.14
N LEU A 203 8.25 12.27 -5.08
CA LEU A 203 8.39 10.84 -4.78
C LEU A 203 9.84 10.53 -4.35
N PRO A 204 10.06 9.80 -3.23
CA PRO A 204 11.40 9.39 -2.80
C PRO A 204 12.09 8.50 -3.83
N SER A 205 13.41 8.70 -3.99
CA SER A 205 14.25 7.86 -4.85
C SER A 205 14.95 6.77 -4.01
N PRO A 206 15.12 5.54 -4.53
CA PRO A 206 15.85 4.48 -3.81
C PRO A 206 17.34 4.80 -3.57
N PHE A 207 17.87 5.82 -4.25
CA PHE A 207 19.24 6.30 -4.14
C PHE A 207 19.40 7.58 -3.28
N GLU A 208 18.32 8.11 -2.70
CA GLU A 208 18.37 9.34 -1.91
C GLU A 208 18.94 9.13 -0.49
N PRO A 209 19.68 10.10 0.07
CA PRO A 209 20.02 10.10 1.49
C PRO A 209 18.78 10.09 2.39
N LEU A 210 18.90 9.49 3.59
CA LEU A 210 17.79 9.35 4.54
C LEU A 210 17.20 10.72 4.96
N GLU A 211 18.01 11.76 4.98
CA GLU A 211 17.62 13.14 5.26
C GLU A 211 16.66 13.68 4.18
N ASN A 212 16.91 13.38 2.91
CA ASN A 212 16.07 13.81 1.78
C ASN A 212 14.75 13.02 1.75
N ILE A 213 14.81 11.71 2.00
CA ILE A 213 13.62 10.85 2.14
C ILE A 213 12.76 11.38 3.30
N THR A 214 13.37 11.66 4.45
CA THR A 214 12.70 12.23 5.62
C THR A 214 12.07 13.59 5.30
N ALA A 215 12.77 14.48 4.61
CA ALA A 215 12.25 15.80 4.24
C ALA A 215 10.97 15.70 3.37
N LYS A 216 10.92 14.74 2.42
CA LYS A 216 9.74 14.49 1.58
C LYS A 216 8.53 14.01 2.40
N PHE A 217 8.72 13.14 3.37
CA PHE A 217 7.66 12.72 4.30
C PHE A 217 7.19 13.89 5.19
N VAL A 218 8.13 14.63 5.78
CA VAL A 218 7.83 15.75 6.68
C VAL A 218 7.11 16.90 5.98
N SER A 219 7.40 17.17 4.69
CA SER A 219 6.64 18.17 3.90
C SER A 219 5.16 17.82 3.70
N LEU A 220 4.79 16.55 3.87
CA LEU A 220 3.42 16.05 3.78
C LEU A 220 2.77 15.80 5.17
N GLY A 221 3.45 16.17 6.25
CA GLY A 221 2.97 15.98 7.62
C GLY A 221 3.18 14.57 8.19
N LEU A 222 3.98 13.73 7.53
CA LEU A 222 4.41 12.44 8.05
C LEU A 222 5.73 12.60 8.85
N ASP A 223 5.80 11.99 10.02
CA ASP A 223 6.94 12.10 10.92
C ASP A 223 8.05 11.06 10.62
N PHE A 224 9.21 11.17 11.30
CA PHE A 224 10.34 10.27 11.07
C PHE A 224 10.03 8.79 11.39
N LYS A 225 9.07 8.51 12.28
CA LYS A 225 8.61 7.14 12.52
C LYS A 225 7.73 6.63 11.39
N ASP A 226 6.94 7.51 10.76
CA ASP A 226 6.17 7.18 9.56
C ASP A 226 7.09 6.75 8.40
N VAL A 227 8.26 7.39 8.23
CA VAL A 227 9.30 6.94 7.28
C VAL A 227 9.64 5.46 7.53
N VAL A 228 10.18 5.16 8.73
CA VAL A 228 10.70 3.82 9.05
C VAL A 228 9.60 2.75 9.00
N VAL A 229 8.36 3.09 9.38
CA VAL A 229 7.26 2.10 9.39
C VAL A 229 6.64 1.89 8.01
N LEU A 230 6.49 2.94 7.19
CA LEU A 230 5.93 2.81 5.84
C LEU A 230 6.94 2.19 4.85
N SER A 231 8.25 2.34 5.07
CA SER A 231 9.27 1.52 4.41
C SER A 231 9.04 0.01 4.60
N GLY A 232 8.39 -0.40 5.70
CA GLY A 232 7.95 -1.77 5.92
C GLY A 232 7.00 -2.33 4.87
N ALA A 233 6.39 -1.50 4.00
CA ALA A 233 5.65 -1.96 2.83
C ALA A 233 6.49 -2.83 1.88
N HIS A 234 7.82 -2.69 1.89
CA HIS A 234 8.77 -3.51 1.13
C HIS A 234 8.87 -4.98 1.62
N THR A 235 8.12 -5.39 2.65
CA THR A 235 7.95 -6.83 2.98
C THR A 235 7.22 -7.62 1.88
N ILE A 236 6.57 -6.96 0.92
CA ILE A 236 5.94 -7.59 -0.24
C ILE A 236 6.35 -6.97 -1.58
N GLY A 237 6.32 -7.77 -2.64
CA GLY A 237 6.56 -7.31 -4.01
C GLY A 237 8.02 -7.35 -4.47
N PHE A 238 8.32 -6.57 -5.50
CA PHE A 238 9.54 -6.70 -6.31
C PHE A 238 10.05 -5.36 -6.82
N ALA A 239 11.37 -5.18 -6.76
CA ALA A 239 12.12 -4.12 -7.44
C ALA A 239 12.67 -4.61 -8.79
N GLN A 240 12.92 -3.68 -9.71
CA GLN A 240 13.66 -3.95 -10.95
C GLN A 240 15.17 -3.90 -10.68
N CYS A 241 15.96 -4.76 -11.32
CA CYS A 241 17.40 -4.85 -11.08
C CYS A 241 18.11 -3.49 -11.13
N PHE A 242 17.75 -2.60 -12.06
CA PHE A 242 18.43 -1.30 -12.23
C PHE A 242 18.43 -0.40 -10.98
N VAL A 243 17.52 -0.58 -10.01
CA VAL A 243 17.51 0.24 -8.78
C VAL A 243 18.41 -0.27 -7.65
N PHE A 244 19.07 -1.43 -7.83
CA PHE A 244 20.06 -1.95 -6.87
C PHE A 244 21.29 -2.62 -7.51
N LYS A 245 21.37 -2.75 -8.85
CA LYS A 245 22.46 -3.45 -9.56
C LYS A 245 23.85 -2.89 -9.22
N HIS A 246 23.97 -1.60 -8.91
CA HIS A 246 25.22 -0.99 -8.44
C HIS A 246 25.72 -1.58 -7.12
N ARG A 247 24.84 -2.02 -6.20
CA ARG A 247 25.22 -2.73 -4.98
C ARG A 247 25.75 -4.15 -5.24
N LEU A 248 25.48 -4.72 -6.41
CA LEU A 248 25.97 -6.05 -6.77
C LEU A 248 27.38 -6.03 -7.37
N PHE A 249 27.75 -4.97 -8.12
CA PHE A 249 28.99 -4.97 -8.93
C PHE A 249 29.88 -3.73 -8.78
N ASN A 250 29.35 -2.58 -8.33
CA ASN A 250 30.11 -1.32 -8.30
C ASN A 250 29.66 -0.38 -7.16
N PHE A 251 29.61 -0.90 -5.95
CA PHE A 251 29.09 -0.17 -4.80
C PHE A 251 29.95 1.06 -4.51
N LYS A 252 29.33 2.24 -4.56
CA LYS A 252 29.97 3.55 -4.36
C LYS A 252 31.20 3.79 -5.25
N GLY A 253 31.23 3.20 -6.46
CA GLY A 253 32.34 3.38 -7.41
C GLY A 253 33.57 2.49 -7.15
N SER A 254 33.47 1.49 -6.27
CA SER A 254 34.59 0.62 -5.88
C SER A 254 34.94 -0.47 -6.90
N GLY A 255 34.08 -0.73 -7.90
CA GLY A 255 34.17 -1.90 -8.78
C GLY A 255 34.00 -3.24 -8.05
N GLN A 256 33.35 -3.24 -6.87
CA GLN A 256 33.08 -4.40 -6.04
C GLN A 256 31.61 -4.40 -5.53
N PRO A 257 31.07 -5.53 -5.04
CA PRO A 257 29.78 -5.57 -4.37
C PRO A 257 29.76 -4.75 -3.06
N ASP A 258 28.56 -4.44 -2.56
CA ASP A 258 28.36 -3.87 -1.23
C ASP A 258 28.86 -4.85 -0.15
N PRO A 259 29.84 -4.48 0.70
CA PRO A 259 30.38 -5.36 1.75
C PRO A 259 29.32 -5.95 2.69
N ASN A 260 28.23 -5.23 2.94
CA ASN A 260 27.12 -5.72 3.77
C ASN A 260 26.37 -6.87 3.09
N LEU A 261 26.11 -6.74 1.79
CA LEU A 261 25.43 -7.77 0.99
C LEU A 261 26.37 -8.96 0.70
N ALA A 262 27.65 -8.68 0.46
CA ALA A 262 28.69 -9.68 0.23
C ALA A 262 28.96 -10.59 1.45
N ALA A 263 28.58 -10.16 2.66
CA ALA A 263 28.57 -11.03 3.84
C ALA A 263 27.58 -12.20 3.74
N SER A 264 26.62 -12.14 2.80
CA SER A 264 25.70 -13.23 2.47
C SER A 264 25.96 -13.76 1.05
N SER A 265 26.91 -14.69 0.91
CA SER A 265 27.28 -15.33 -0.36
C SER A 265 26.08 -15.82 -1.16
N ASP A 266 25.15 -16.48 -0.47
CA ASP A 266 24.01 -17.17 -1.05
C ASP A 266 22.95 -16.19 -1.55
N LEU A 267 22.83 -15.01 -0.94
CA LEU A 267 21.96 -13.94 -1.40
C LEU A 267 22.60 -13.17 -2.55
N LEU A 268 23.89 -12.82 -2.42
CA LEU A 268 24.63 -12.16 -3.48
C LEU A 268 24.59 -12.98 -4.78
N SER A 269 24.87 -14.30 -4.72
CA SER A 269 24.78 -15.19 -5.89
C SER A 269 23.40 -15.12 -6.54
N LYS A 270 22.32 -15.35 -5.78
CA LYS A 270 20.93 -15.32 -6.30
C LYS A 270 20.57 -13.98 -6.94
N LEU A 271 21.03 -12.87 -6.34
CA LEU A 271 20.83 -11.54 -6.91
C LEU A 271 21.66 -11.34 -8.19
N THR A 272 22.91 -11.80 -8.26
CA THR A 272 23.71 -11.72 -9.49
C THR A 272 23.20 -12.66 -10.59
N ASP A 273 22.62 -13.80 -10.25
CA ASP A 273 21.99 -14.74 -11.18
C ASP A 273 20.68 -14.14 -11.77
N THR A 274 19.92 -13.41 -10.94
CA THR A 274 18.69 -12.70 -11.34
C THR A 274 18.99 -11.42 -12.12
N CYS A 275 20.05 -10.71 -11.72
CA CYS A 275 20.45 -9.39 -12.18
C CYS A 275 21.93 -9.38 -12.65
N PRO A 276 22.32 -10.15 -13.67
CA PRO A 276 23.69 -10.13 -14.19
C PRO A 276 24.07 -8.75 -14.73
N ASP A 277 25.36 -8.39 -14.75
CA ASP A 277 25.82 -7.04 -15.12
C ASP A 277 25.81 -6.76 -16.63
N VAL A 278 24.61 -6.73 -17.19
CA VAL A 278 24.28 -6.43 -18.60
C VAL A 278 23.03 -5.56 -18.63
N ASP A 279 22.80 -4.79 -19.69
CA ASP A 279 21.62 -3.91 -19.74
C ASP A 279 20.30 -4.65 -19.98
N SER A 280 20.35 -5.84 -20.57
CA SER A 280 19.17 -6.68 -20.78
C SER A 280 18.57 -7.24 -19.48
N SER A 281 19.29 -7.19 -18.36
CA SER A 281 18.77 -7.58 -17.03
C SER A 281 18.11 -6.43 -16.28
N ASN A 282 18.23 -5.18 -16.75
CA ASN A 282 17.83 -3.99 -15.98
C ASN A 282 16.36 -4.03 -15.50
N SER A 283 15.46 -4.63 -16.30
CA SER A 283 14.04 -4.82 -16.00
C SER A 283 13.66 -6.17 -15.36
N ASN A 284 14.62 -7.08 -15.14
CA ASN A 284 14.39 -8.29 -14.36
C ASN A 284 13.98 -7.92 -12.92
N LEU A 285 13.27 -8.82 -12.24
CA LEU A 285 12.63 -8.56 -10.95
C LEU A 285 13.27 -9.39 -9.83
N ALA A 286 13.74 -8.72 -8.78
CA ALA A 286 14.07 -9.37 -7.51
C ALA A 286 13.04 -8.99 -6.44
N ALA A 287 12.80 -9.91 -5.51
CA ALA A 287 11.91 -9.68 -4.37
C ALA A 287 12.50 -8.63 -3.43
N LEU A 288 11.67 -7.69 -2.95
CA LEU A 288 12.08 -6.69 -1.96
C LEU A 288 12.42 -7.32 -0.59
N ASP A 289 11.73 -8.43 -0.27
CA ASP A 289 11.96 -9.25 0.91
C ASP A 289 12.37 -10.66 0.50
N ALA A 290 13.52 -11.12 1.00
CA ALA A 290 14.09 -12.42 0.66
C ALA A 290 13.37 -13.60 1.35
N ALA A 291 12.53 -13.34 2.36
CA ALA A 291 11.79 -14.37 3.08
C ALA A 291 10.42 -14.69 2.44
N SER A 292 9.74 -13.68 1.87
CA SER A 292 8.50 -13.87 1.11
C SER A 292 8.26 -12.73 0.13
N VAL A 293 7.70 -13.05 -1.04
CA VAL A 293 7.32 -12.02 -2.04
C VAL A 293 5.85 -11.58 -1.91
N VAL A 294 5.07 -12.28 -1.07
CA VAL A 294 3.59 -12.14 -0.96
C VAL A 294 3.11 -11.97 0.49
N LYS A 295 3.81 -12.49 1.50
CA LYS A 295 3.34 -12.40 2.89
C LYS A 295 3.74 -11.06 3.51
N PHE A 296 2.76 -10.31 4.02
CA PHE A 296 3.01 -9.05 4.72
C PHE A 296 3.31 -9.32 6.19
N ASP A 297 4.59 -9.31 6.58
CA ASP A 297 5.02 -9.43 7.97
C ASP A 297 6.23 -8.53 8.29
N ASN A 298 7.01 -8.83 9.33
CA ASN A 298 8.14 -8.02 9.76
C ASN A 298 9.51 -8.53 9.28
N ALA A 299 9.56 -9.52 8.38
CA ALA A 299 10.79 -10.08 7.83
C ALA A 299 11.66 -9.02 7.14
N TYR A 300 11.06 -8.01 6.48
CA TYR A 300 11.76 -6.80 6.01
C TYR A 300 12.73 -6.23 7.06
N TYR A 301 12.27 -5.99 8.29
CA TYR A 301 13.11 -5.46 9.37
C TYR A 301 14.15 -6.47 9.88
N VAL A 302 13.84 -7.77 9.80
CA VAL A 302 14.81 -8.84 10.09
C VAL A 302 15.92 -8.86 9.03
N ASN A 303 15.60 -8.59 7.76
CA ASN A 303 16.58 -8.46 6.67
C ASN A 303 17.49 -7.24 6.90
N LEU A 304 16.93 -6.08 7.30
CA LEU A 304 17.72 -4.89 7.63
C LEU A 304 18.70 -5.13 8.79
N MET A 305 18.23 -5.78 9.86
CA MET A 305 19.05 -6.16 11.02
C MET A 305 20.20 -7.12 10.68
N ASN A 306 20.04 -7.90 9.60
CA ASN A 306 21.08 -8.80 9.07
C ASN A 306 21.92 -8.14 7.94
N ASN A 307 21.72 -6.84 7.68
CA ASN A 307 22.38 -6.04 6.64
C ASN A 307 22.10 -6.47 5.18
N VAL A 308 20.93 -7.11 4.96
CA VAL A 308 20.51 -7.68 3.67
C VAL A 308 19.19 -7.07 3.14
N GLY A 309 18.87 -5.82 3.47
CA GLY A 309 17.85 -5.05 2.76
C GLY A 309 18.25 -4.81 1.30
N LEU A 310 17.30 -4.78 0.36
CA LEU A 310 17.60 -4.77 -1.08
C LEU A 310 18.02 -3.39 -1.61
N LEU A 311 17.30 -2.32 -1.28
CA LEU A 311 17.58 -0.97 -1.78
C LEU A 311 18.54 -0.21 -0.85
N ASP A 312 19.29 0.75 -1.37
CA ASP A 312 20.10 1.65 -0.54
C ASP A 312 19.21 2.41 0.46
N SER A 313 18.04 2.88 0.01
CA SER A 313 17.00 3.49 0.85
C SER A 313 16.41 2.59 1.94
N ASP A 314 16.55 1.26 1.82
CA ASP A 314 16.19 0.32 2.89
C ASP A 314 17.33 0.20 3.90
N GLN A 315 18.54 -0.09 3.41
CA GLN A 315 19.68 -0.39 4.27
C GLN A 315 20.24 0.85 4.99
N ILE A 316 20.01 2.06 4.46
CA ILE A 316 20.37 3.34 5.10
C ILE A 316 19.64 3.57 6.43
N LEU A 317 18.47 2.93 6.65
CA LEU A 317 17.74 2.98 7.93
C LEU A 317 18.56 2.41 9.10
N MET A 318 19.57 1.59 8.83
CA MET A 318 20.50 1.08 9.84
C MET A 318 21.69 2.00 10.12
N SER A 319 21.82 3.13 9.41
CA SER A 319 22.91 4.10 9.61
C SER A 319 22.57 5.25 10.57
N ASP A 320 21.28 5.61 10.72
CA ASP A 320 20.83 6.46 11.83
C ASP A 320 20.46 5.62 13.06
N SER A 321 20.85 6.13 14.23
CA SER A 321 20.61 5.50 15.53
C SER A 321 19.14 5.39 15.93
N ASN A 322 18.27 6.32 15.50
CA ASN A 322 16.85 6.35 15.85
C ASN A 322 16.05 5.41 14.93
N ALA A 323 16.35 5.45 13.62
CA ALA A 323 15.82 4.50 12.65
C ALA A 323 16.23 3.06 12.98
N ALA A 324 17.50 2.80 13.29
CA ALA A 324 17.96 1.48 13.71
C ALA A 324 17.26 0.98 15.00
N ALA A 325 16.93 1.87 15.95
CA ALA A 325 16.16 1.52 17.14
C ALA A 325 14.70 1.16 16.82
N LEU A 326 14.07 1.85 15.86
CA LEU A 326 12.74 1.52 15.35
C LEU A 326 12.74 0.21 14.57
N VAL A 327 13.68 0.00 13.65
CA VAL A 327 13.88 -1.24 12.89
C VAL A 327 14.06 -2.43 13.83
N LYS A 328 14.91 -2.30 14.86
CA LYS A 328 15.09 -3.32 15.91
C LYS A 328 13.81 -3.60 16.71
N SER A 329 12.98 -2.58 16.93
CA SER A 329 11.70 -2.73 17.64
C SER A 329 10.66 -3.47 16.78
N TYR A 330 10.60 -3.17 15.48
CA TYR A 330 9.70 -3.83 14.52
C TYR A 330 10.14 -5.26 14.19
N SER A 331 11.44 -5.53 14.05
CA SER A 331 11.96 -6.90 13.83
C SER A 331 11.75 -7.82 15.05
N ALA A 332 11.80 -7.27 16.26
CA ALA A 332 11.52 -8.01 17.49
C ALA A 332 10.01 -8.16 17.82
N ASN A 333 9.14 -7.34 17.23
CA ASN A 333 7.71 -7.31 17.56
C ASN A 333 6.83 -7.07 16.32
N PRO A 334 6.33 -8.15 15.67
CA PRO A 334 5.46 -8.04 14.50
C PRO A 334 4.18 -7.25 14.78
N TYR A 335 3.59 -7.40 15.97
CA TYR A 335 2.36 -6.68 16.35
C TYR A 335 2.59 -5.16 16.47
N LEU A 336 3.75 -4.74 16.97
CA LEU A 336 4.14 -3.33 17.01
C LEU A 336 4.23 -2.74 15.59
N PHE A 337 4.85 -3.47 14.66
CA PHE A 337 4.88 -3.08 13.25
C PHE A 337 3.47 -2.99 12.66
N SER A 338 2.67 -4.06 12.75
CA SER A 338 1.31 -4.09 12.17
C SER A 338 0.42 -2.97 12.73
N ARG A 339 0.50 -2.67 14.03
CA ARG A 339 -0.25 -1.57 14.65
C ARG A 339 0.20 -0.21 14.13
N ASP A 340 1.50 0.04 14.07
CA ASP A 340 2.03 1.36 13.72
C ASP A 340 1.94 1.62 12.21
N PHE A 341 2.09 0.59 11.37
CA PHE A 341 1.80 0.65 9.94
C PHE A 341 0.34 1.04 9.67
N ALA A 342 -0.62 0.43 10.39
CA ALA A 342 -2.03 0.79 10.28
C ALA A 342 -2.31 2.26 10.62
N VAL A 343 -1.61 2.82 11.62
CA VAL A 343 -1.71 4.25 11.97
C VAL A 343 -1.12 5.13 10.87
N SER A 344 0.07 4.82 10.37
CA SER A 344 0.75 5.62 9.35
C SER A 344 0.07 5.53 7.97
N MET A 345 -0.59 4.42 7.63
CA MET A 345 -1.45 4.33 6.45
C MET A 345 -2.69 5.23 6.56
N VAL A 346 -3.28 5.38 7.76
CA VAL A 346 -4.38 6.33 8.00
C VAL A 346 -3.89 7.79 7.94
N LYS A 347 -2.69 8.09 8.45
CA LYS A 347 -2.06 9.41 8.25
C LYS A 347 -1.86 9.71 6.77
N MET A 348 -1.20 8.79 6.05
CA MET A 348 -0.85 8.94 4.64
C MET A 348 -2.11 9.13 3.77
N GLY A 349 -3.14 8.32 3.99
CA GLY A 349 -4.41 8.42 3.28
C GLY A 349 -5.16 9.76 3.47
N ASN A 350 -4.74 10.62 4.39
CA ASN A 350 -5.37 11.92 4.66
C ASN A 350 -4.56 13.11 4.09
N ILE A 351 -3.47 12.86 3.37
CA ILE A 351 -2.64 13.92 2.75
C ILE A 351 -3.41 14.58 1.59
N GLY A 352 -3.49 15.91 1.59
CA GLY A 352 -3.94 16.73 0.45
C GLY A 352 -5.37 16.49 -0.06
N VAL A 353 -6.22 15.80 0.71
CA VAL A 353 -7.51 15.29 0.22
C VAL A 353 -8.50 16.39 -0.19
N MET A 354 -9.01 16.31 -1.42
CA MET A 354 -10.17 17.10 -1.87
C MET A 354 -11.46 16.51 -1.26
N THR A 355 -12.37 17.37 -0.77
CA THR A 355 -13.63 16.94 -0.14
C THR A 355 -14.79 17.90 -0.46
N GLY A 356 -16.03 17.48 -0.18
CA GLY A 356 -17.20 18.35 -0.33
C GLY A 356 -17.52 18.72 -1.78
N SER A 357 -17.22 19.96 -2.18
CA SER A 357 -17.38 20.48 -3.54
C SER A 357 -16.12 20.37 -4.40
N ASP A 358 -14.96 20.17 -3.77
CA ASP A 358 -13.67 20.37 -4.42
C ASP A 358 -13.27 19.08 -5.17
N GLY A 359 -12.78 19.19 -6.40
CA GLY A 359 -12.64 18.01 -7.29
C GLY A 359 -13.99 17.43 -7.73
N VAL A 360 -13.97 16.26 -8.38
CA VAL A 360 -15.15 15.59 -8.97
C VAL A 360 -15.38 14.18 -8.42
N ILE A 361 -16.39 13.48 -8.95
CA ILE A 361 -16.43 12.01 -8.95
C ILE A 361 -16.31 11.61 -10.43
N ARG A 362 -15.18 11.04 -10.84
CA ARG A 362 -15.00 10.61 -12.23
C ARG A 362 -15.90 9.41 -12.53
N ALA A 363 -16.36 9.26 -13.78
CA ALA A 363 -16.99 8.03 -14.24
C ALA A 363 -15.96 6.92 -14.56
N LYS A 364 -14.78 7.32 -15.06
CA LYS A 364 -13.64 6.47 -15.40
C LYS A 364 -12.37 7.06 -14.79
N CYS A 365 -11.50 6.26 -14.19
CA CYS A 365 -10.37 6.79 -13.46
C CYS A 365 -9.27 7.35 -14.36
N GLY A 366 -9.16 6.85 -15.60
CA GLY A 366 -8.26 7.39 -16.63
C GLY A 366 -8.55 8.83 -17.09
N PHE A 367 -9.78 9.34 -16.90
CA PHE A 367 -10.27 10.55 -17.56
C PHE A 367 -10.83 11.57 -16.56
N PRO A 368 -10.58 12.89 -16.72
CA PRO A 368 -11.01 13.89 -15.74
C PRO A 368 -12.53 14.14 -15.72
N GLY A 369 -13.26 13.83 -16.79
CA GLY A 369 -14.72 13.95 -16.90
C GLY A 369 -15.28 13.11 -18.04
#